data_AF-A0AAV5M1J5-F1
#
_entry.id   AF-A0AAV5M1J5-F1
#
_cell.length_a   1.000
_cell.length_b   1.000
_cell.length_c   1.000
_cell.angle_alpha   90.00
_cell.angle_beta   90.00
_cell.angle_gamma   90.00
#
_symmetry.space_group_name_H-M   'P 1'
#
loop_
_entity.id
_entity.type
_entity.pdbx_description
1 polymer ?
#
loop_
_entity_poly.entity_id
_entity_poly.type
_entity_poly.pdbx_seq_one_letter_code
_entity_poly.pdbx_strand_id
1 'polypeptide(L)'
;MDCFKWWGIITVQDKDCRKVFEQHPNAAKMTTAKFGWESIWFTVTWTIWLARNEKIFKQKEVDRRKLLEMVQLRAFNWIKGKRGGCYFSLSDWIQYPAGCLKFNCDSKRKDKGQAANSVKSPV
;
A
#
# COMPACT_ATOMS: atom_id res chain seq x y z
N MET A 1 -12.26 -6.10 -11.71
CA MET A 1 -10.79 -5.91 -11.63
C MET A 1 -10.27 -6.62 -10.38
N ASP A 2 -9.27 -7.48 -10.52
CA ASP A 2 -8.72 -8.29 -9.42
C ASP A 2 -8.12 -7.46 -8.27
N CYS A 3 -7.67 -6.24 -8.55
CA CYS A 3 -7.16 -5.30 -7.54
C CYS A 3 -8.21 -4.96 -6.47
N PHE A 4 -9.46 -4.70 -6.86
CA PHE A 4 -10.52 -4.34 -5.91
C PHE A 4 -10.94 -5.55 -5.05
N LYS A 5 -10.96 -6.74 -5.65
CA LYS A 5 -11.18 -8.00 -4.93
C LYS A 5 -10.07 -8.24 -3.90
N TRP A 6 -8.81 -8.02 -4.30
CA TRP A 6 -7.66 -8.07 -3.39
C TRP A 6 -7.78 -7.06 -2.23
N TRP A 7 -8.37 -5.89 -2.47
CA TRP A 7 -8.61 -4.88 -1.41
C TRP A 7 -9.76 -5.23 -0.46
N GLY A 8 -10.52 -6.30 -0.73
CA GLY A 8 -11.74 -6.62 0.00
C GLY A 8 -12.91 -5.69 -0.34
N ILE A 9 -12.83 -4.94 -1.44
CA ILE A 9 -13.91 -4.07 -1.92
C ILE A 9 -14.79 -4.87 -2.87
N ILE A 10 -16.00 -5.20 -2.41
CA ILE A 10 -17.05 -5.82 -3.22
C ILE A 10 -17.91 -4.69 -3.80
N THR A 11 -17.47 -4.05 -4.88
CA THR A 11 -18.30 -3.05 -5.59
C THR A 11 -18.65 -3.52 -6.99
N VAL A 12 -19.88 -3.22 -7.42
CA VAL A 12 -20.30 -3.32 -8.82
C VAL A 12 -19.47 -2.30 -9.59
N GLN A 13 -18.50 -2.76 -10.37
CA GLN A 13 -17.67 -1.87 -11.17
C GLN A 13 -18.51 -1.26 -12.28
N ASP A 14 -18.56 0.07 -12.32
CA ASP A 14 -19.08 0.78 -13.48
C ASP A 14 -18.22 0.41 -14.71
N LYS A 15 -18.85 0.31 -15.89
CA LYS A 15 -18.13 -0.06 -17.13
C LYS A 15 -17.11 1.00 -17.54
N ASP A 16 -17.24 2.19 -16.97
CA ASP A 16 -16.34 3.31 -17.17
C ASP A 16 -15.19 3.32 -16.16
N CYS A 17 -13.98 3.02 -16.66
CA CYS A 17 -12.73 3.08 -15.90
C CYS A 17 -12.49 4.45 -15.26
N ARG A 18 -13.00 5.54 -15.83
CA ARG A 18 -12.84 6.90 -15.31
C ARG A 18 -13.63 7.09 -14.02
N LYS A 19 -14.87 6.61 -13.98
CA LYS A 19 -15.70 6.64 -12.77
C LYS A 19 -15.13 5.77 -11.67
N VAL A 20 -14.62 4.60 -12.01
CA VAL A 20 -13.87 3.75 -11.07
C VAL A 20 -12.64 4.48 -10.52
N PHE A 21 -11.97 5.27 -11.35
CA PHE A 21 -10.81 6.06 -10.94
C PHE A 21 -11.18 7.21 -9.97
N GLU A 22 -12.30 7.88 -10.22
CA GLU A 22 -12.80 9.01 -9.43
C GLU A 22 -13.41 8.60 -8.08
N GLN A 23 -13.87 7.36 -7.94
CA GLN A 23 -14.45 6.85 -6.69
C GLN A 23 -13.39 6.59 -5.59
N HIS A 24 -12.16 6.25 -5.99
CA HIS A 24 -11.12 5.80 -5.07
C HIS A 24 -10.62 6.87 -4.07
N PRO A 25 -10.41 8.15 -4.45
CA PRO A 25 -10.01 9.20 -3.52
C PRO A 25 -11.01 9.43 -2.39
N ASN A 26 -12.30 9.15 -2.60
CA ASN A 26 -13.33 9.36 -1.59
C ASN A 26 -13.38 8.21 -0.57
N ALA A 27 -13.13 6.97 -0.98
CA ALA A 27 -13.00 5.83 -0.07
C ALA A 27 -11.79 5.97 0.88
N ALA A 28 -10.68 6.53 0.39
CA ALA A 28 -9.47 6.74 1.20
C ALA A 28 -9.64 7.84 2.28
N LYS A 29 -10.46 8.87 2.02
CA LYS A 29 -10.69 10.01 2.93
C LYS A 29 -11.33 9.62 4.27
N MET A 30 -12.04 8.50 4.34
CA MET A 30 -12.80 8.09 5.53
C MET A 30 -12.00 7.21 6.51
N THR A 31 -10.71 6.94 6.26
CA THR A 31 -9.94 5.96 7.03
C THR A 31 -8.68 6.56 7.67
N THR A 32 -8.33 6.09 8.87
CA THR A 32 -7.01 6.34 9.50
C THR A 32 -5.84 5.80 8.65
N ALA A 33 -6.14 4.90 7.71
CA ALA A 33 -5.22 4.30 6.76
C ALA A 33 -5.09 5.07 5.43
N LYS A 34 -5.58 6.31 5.33
CA LYS A 34 -5.62 7.11 4.09
C LYS A 34 -4.34 7.03 3.25
N PHE A 35 -3.18 7.26 3.87
CA PHE A 35 -1.89 7.21 3.17
C PHE A 35 -1.61 5.84 2.52
N GLY A 36 -1.97 4.75 3.21
CA GLY A 36 -1.82 3.40 2.69
C GLY A 36 -2.69 3.16 1.47
N TRP A 37 -3.96 3.56 1.54
CA TRP A 37 -4.91 3.45 0.44
C TRP A 37 -4.51 4.31 -0.77
N GLU A 38 -4.08 5.55 -0.55
CA GLU A 38 -3.55 6.40 -1.62
C GLU A 38 -2.30 5.78 -2.25
N SER A 39 -1.39 5.22 -1.44
CA SER A 39 -0.17 4.57 -1.96
C SER A 39 -0.47 3.35 -2.82
N ILE A 40 -1.42 2.50 -2.41
CA ILE A 40 -1.91 1.39 -3.23
C ILE A 40 -2.43 1.93 -4.57
N TRP A 41 -3.26 2.98 -4.53
CA TRP A 41 -3.88 3.55 -5.71
C TRP A 41 -2.87 4.11 -6.71
N PHE A 42 -1.91 4.89 -6.22
CA PHE A 42 -0.81 5.42 -7.04
C PHE A 42 -0.02 4.28 -7.65
N THR A 43 0.24 3.22 -6.88
CA THR A 43 0.97 2.04 -7.37
C THR A 43 0.22 1.32 -8.49
N VAL A 44 -1.09 1.18 -8.38
CA VAL A 44 -1.94 0.57 -9.43
C VAL A 44 -1.85 1.40 -10.70
N THR A 45 -2.12 2.70 -10.58
CA THR A 45 -2.14 3.63 -11.72
C THR A 45 -0.78 3.67 -12.42
N TRP A 46 0.29 3.78 -11.63
CA TRP A 46 1.66 3.76 -12.12
C TRP A 46 2.01 2.45 -12.83
N THR A 47 1.61 1.31 -12.26
CA THR A 47 1.89 -0.01 -12.84
C THR A 47 1.15 -0.23 -14.14
N ILE A 48 -0.11 0.20 -14.23
CA ILE A 48 -0.89 0.17 -15.46
C ILE A 48 -0.24 1.07 -16.52
N TRP A 49 0.18 2.28 -16.14
CA TRP A 49 0.85 3.20 -17.06
C TRP A 49 2.15 2.61 -17.61
N LEU A 50 3.01 2.06 -16.75
CA LEU A 50 4.23 1.36 -17.16
C LEU A 50 3.94 0.19 -18.10
N ALA A 51 2.93 -0.63 -17.78
CA ALA A 51 2.58 -1.79 -18.60
C ALA A 51 2.05 -1.39 -19.98
N ARG A 52 1.27 -0.31 -20.06
CA ARG A 52 0.83 0.26 -21.33
C ARG A 52 2.03 0.73 -22.16
N ASN A 53 3.00 1.40 -21.53
CA ASN A 53 4.22 1.83 -22.21
C ASN A 53 5.06 0.64 -22.70
N GLU A 54 5.23 -0.42 -21.90
CA GLU A 54 5.92 -1.63 -22.36
C GLU A 54 5.21 -2.29 -23.55
N LYS A 55 3.87 -2.32 -23.52
CA LYS A 55 3.10 -2.88 -24.64
C LYS A 55 3.23 -2.04 -25.92
N ILE A 56 3.16 -0.71 -25.82
CA ILE A 56 3.19 0.18 -26.98
C ILE A 56 4.62 0.27 -27.56
N PHE A 57 5.62 0.50 -26.71
CA PHE A 57 6.99 0.79 -27.16
C PHE A 57 7.86 -0.45 -27.33
N LYS A 58 7.52 -1.57 -26.66
CA LYS A 58 8.33 -2.80 -26.67
C LYS A 58 7.57 -4.03 -27.16
N GLN A 59 6.32 -3.87 -27.61
CA GLN A 59 5.42 -4.96 -28.06
C GLN A 59 5.33 -6.15 -27.08
N LYS A 60 5.56 -5.89 -25.80
CA LYS A 60 5.60 -6.95 -24.79
C LYS A 60 4.19 -7.33 -24.39
N GLU A 61 3.94 -8.63 -24.27
CA GLU A 61 2.70 -9.11 -23.70
C GLU A 61 2.63 -8.83 -22.19
N VAL A 62 1.45 -8.43 -21.74
CA VAL A 62 1.20 -8.02 -20.37
C VAL A 62 0.20 -8.99 -19.75
N ASP A 63 0.69 -9.90 -18.90
CA ASP A 63 -0.19 -10.77 -18.10
C ASP A 63 -0.79 -9.97 -16.93
N ARG A 64 -2.13 -10.04 -16.82
CA ARG A 64 -2.90 -9.41 -15.75
C ARG A 64 -2.48 -9.91 -14.35
N ARG A 65 -2.14 -11.18 -14.20
CA ARG A 65 -1.69 -11.74 -12.91
C ARG A 65 -0.35 -11.16 -12.50
N LYS A 66 0.60 -11.12 -13.43
CA LYS A 66 1.92 -10.51 -13.22
C LYS A 66 1.80 -9.02 -12.90
N LEU A 67 0.83 -8.32 -13.50
CA LEU A 67 0.53 -6.94 -13.13
C LEU A 67 0.07 -6.80 -11.68
N LEU A 68 -0.85 -7.65 -11.24
CA LEU A 68 -1.35 -7.63 -9.87
C LEU A 68 -0.22 -7.89 -8.87
N GLU A 69 0.64 -8.88 -9.13
CA GLU A 69 1.82 -9.18 -8.31
C GLU A 69 2.78 -7.98 -8.24
N MET A 70 3.04 -7.32 -9.37
CA MET A 70 3.86 -6.11 -9.39
C MET A 70 3.23 -4.96 -8.59
N VAL A 71 1.90 -4.80 -8.65
CA VAL A 71 1.19 -3.81 -7.84
C VAL A 71 1.34 -4.13 -6.35
N GLN A 72 1.11 -5.38 -5.96
CA GLN A 72 1.21 -5.83 -4.58
C GLN A 72 2.61 -5.60 -4.02
N LEU A 73 3.65 -5.98 -4.77
CA LEU A 73 5.05 -5.84 -4.36
C LEU A 73 5.48 -4.37 -4.26
N ARG A 74 5.13 -3.55 -5.26
CA ARG A 74 5.48 -2.12 -5.25
C ARG A 74 4.80 -1.38 -4.11
N ALA A 75 3.51 -1.67 -3.86
CA ALA A 75 2.75 -1.04 -2.78
C ALA A 75 3.33 -1.44 -1.43
N PHE A 76 3.65 -2.72 -1.24
CA PHE A 76 4.32 -3.23 -0.04
C PHE A 76 5.64 -2.49 0.23
N ASN A 77 6.53 -2.42 -0.77
CA ASN A 77 7.82 -1.75 -0.64
C ASN A 77 7.65 -0.26 -0.32
N TRP A 78 6.70 0.41 -0.96
CA TRP A 78 6.42 1.83 -0.73
C TRP A 78 5.91 2.10 0.69
N ILE A 79 4.96 1.30 1.17
CA ILE A 79 4.38 1.45 2.51
C ILE A 79 5.42 1.14 3.57
N LYS A 80 6.16 0.03 3.43
CA LYS A 80 7.19 -0.40 4.40
C LYS A 80 8.39 0.55 4.44
N GLY A 81 8.79 1.11 3.29
CA GLY A 81 9.87 2.09 3.22
C GLY A 81 9.51 3.46 3.80
N LYS A 82 8.24 3.89 3.67
CA LYS A 82 7.79 5.21 4.13
C LYS A 82 7.29 5.23 5.58
N ARG A 83 6.68 4.13 6.04
CA ARG A 83 6.27 3.95 7.44
C ARG A 83 7.26 2.99 8.10
N GLY A 84 8.30 3.54 8.72
CA GLY A 84 9.15 2.75 9.61
C GLY A 84 8.28 2.07 10.69
N GLY A 85 8.59 0.81 11.02
CA GLY A 85 7.87 0.06 12.05
C GLY A 85 6.58 -0.63 11.62
N CYS A 86 6.31 -0.77 10.32
CA CYS A 86 5.27 -1.69 9.84
C CYS A 86 5.67 -3.17 10.02
N TYR A 87 5.05 -3.87 10.98
CA TYR A 87 5.31 -5.30 11.24
C TYR A 87 4.33 -6.21 10.49
N PHE A 88 4.58 -6.44 9.20
CA PHE A 88 3.90 -7.50 8.44
C PHE A 88 4.78 -8.01 7.29
N SER A 89 4.61 -9.29 6.95
CA SER A 89 5.31 -9.92 5.83
C SER A 89 4.61 -9.58 4.50
N LEU A 90 5.30 -9.86 3.38
CA LEU A 90 4.67 -9.76 2.06
C LEU A 90 3.50 -10.75 1.92
N SER A 91 3.56 -11.90 2.58
CA SER A 91 2.47 -12.89 2.57
C SER A 91 1.22 -12.33 3.27
N ASP A 92 1.38 -11.77 4.47
CA ASP A 92 0.28 -11.12 5.21
C ASP A 92 -0.35 -10.00 4.40
N TRP A 93 0.49 -9.20 3.71
CA TRP A 93 0.04 -8.11 2.84
C TRP A 93 -0.81 -8.58 1.66
N ILE A 94 -0.36 -9.65 0.99
CA ILE A 94 -1.08 -10.21 -0.15
C ILE A 94 -2.44 -10.76 0.32
N GLN A 95 -2.47 -11.40 1.49
CA GLN A 95 -3.67 -12.06 2.00
C GLN A 95 -4.66 -11.10 2.67
N TYR A 96 -4.17 -10.10 3.42
CA TYR A 96 -4.99 -9.20 4.25
C TYR A 96 -4.50 -7.73 4.24
N PRO A 97 -4.47 -7.05 3.07
CA PRO A 97 -3.88 -5.72 2.94
C PRO A 97 -4.54 -4.65 3.83
N ALA A 98 -5.87 -4.72 3.98
CA ALA A 98 -6.62 -3.78 4.83
C ALA A 98 -6.25 -3.91 6.33
N GLY A 99 -5.95 -5.12 6.80
CA GLY A 99 -5.49 -5.36 8.17
C GLY A 99 -4.09 -4.80 8.40
N CYS A 100 -3.17 -5.06 7.46
CA CYS A 100 -1.81 -4.53 7.51
C CYS A 100 -1.76 -3.00 7.58
N LEU A 101 -2.68 -2.30 6.89
CA LEU A 101 -2.76 -0.84 6.90
C LEU A 101 -3.33 -0.24 8.19
N LYS A 102 -4.19 -0.98 8.91
CA LYS A 102 -4.91 -0.50 10.11
C LYS A 102 -4.16 -0.71 11.41
N PHE A 103 -3.44 -1.82 11.56
CA PHE A 103 -2.96 -2.28 12.87
C PHE A 103 -1.45 -2.19 13.07
N ASN A 104 -0.65 -2.22 11.99
CA ASN A 104 0.75 -2.60 12.13
C ASN A 104 1.76 -1.48 11.94
N CYS A 105 1.34 -0.24 11.66
CA CYS A 105 2.27 0.85 11.33
C CYS A 105 2.34 1.98 12.38
N ASP A 106 1.80 1.76 13.58
CA ASP A 106 1.82 2.73 14.68
C ASP A 106 2.97 2.45 15.65
N SER A 107 4.22 2.52 15.19
CA SER A 107 5.32 2.81 16.10
C SER A 107 5.52 4.32 16.11
N LYS A 108 5.02 4.96 17.17
CA LYS A 108 5.30 6.35 17.52
C LYS A 108 6.78 6.63 17.28
N ARG A 109 7.08 7.64 16.44
CA ARG A 109 8.37 8.35 16.50
C ARG A 109 8.39 9.15 17.81
N LYS A 110 8.49 8.46 18.95
CA LYS A 110 8.83 9.04 20.26
C LYS A 110 10.32 8.79 20.50
N ASP A 111 11.17 9.32 19.63
CA ASP A 111 12.54 9.63 20.01
C ASP A 111 12.53 11.00 20.71
N LYS A 112 12.11 11.00 21.98
CA LYS A 112 12.51 12.03 22.93
C LYS A 112 12.89 11.37 24.25
N GLY A 113 14.20 11.18 24.40
CA GLY A 113 14.95 11.23 25.65
C GLY A 113 14.57 10.26 26.75
N GLN A 114 15.41 9.25 26.97
CA GLN A 114 15.77 8.75 28.30
C GLN A 114 16.94 7.77 28.21
N ALA A 115 18.16 8.31 28.28
CA ALA A 115 19.36 7.58 28.66
C ALA A 115 20.42 8.57 29.15
N ALA A 116 20.19 9.15 30.32
CA ALA A 116 21.24 9.72 31.17
C ALA A 116 20.65 9.93 32.57
N ASN A 117 20.52 8.85 33.34
CA ASN A 117 20.46 8.91 34.80
C ASN A 117 20.73 7.51 35.35
N SER A 118 22.01 7.14 35.41
CA SER A 118 22.46 5.97 36.18
C SER A 118 23.98 6.03 36.39
N VAL A 119 24.46 6.96 37.22
CA VAL A 119 25.53 6.68 38.20
C VAL A 119 25.31 7.58 39.42
N LYS A 120 24.50 7.11 40.36
CA LYS A 120 24.77 7.30 41.79
C LYS A 120 24.56 5.94 42.43
N SER A 121 25.63 5.38 42.97
CA SER A 121 25.52 4.47 44.09
C SER A 121 26.65 4.73 45.08
N PRO A 122 26.38 4.50 46.36
CA PRO A 122 27.16 5.01 47.48
C PRO A 122 28.28 4.04 47.85
N VAL A 123 29.37 4.60 48.36
CA VAL A 123 30.05 4.31 49.65
C VAL A 123 31.29 5.21 49.68
#